data_AF-A0A512J643-F1
#
_entry.id   AF-A0A512J643-F1
#
_cell.length_a   1.000
_cell.length_b   1.000
_cell.length_c   1.000
_cell.angle_alpha   90.00
_cell.angle_beta   90.00
_cell.angle_gamma   90.00
#
_symmetry.space_group_name_H-M   'P 1'
#
loop_
_entity.id
_entity.type
_entity.pdbx_description
1 polymer ?
#
loop_
_entity_poly.entity_id
_entity_poly.type
_entity_poly.pdbx_seq_one_letter_code
_entity_poly.pdbx_strand_id
1 'polypeptide(L)'
;MDNITLQPVQIASLCADTDGRIAFADGKLVAVLVRLSEELHGADGRAGQWCVEVGFGACDVGVLSVRFDGLDAARRWIAERMAMATTD
;
A
#
# COMPACT_ATOMS: atom_id res chain seq x y z
N MET A 1 -4.86 3.30 18.56
CA MET A 1 -5.49 2.72 17.36
C MET A 1 -5.42 3.79 16.30
N ASP A 2 -4.36 3.74 15.51
CA ASP A 2 -4.08 4.72 14.47
C ASP A 2 -5.22 4.71 13.45
N ASN A 3 -5.87 5.86 13.25
CA ASN A 3 -6.93 5.98 12.27
C ASN A 3 -6.32 6.00 10.87
N ILE A 4 -6.12 4.82 10.30
CA ILE A 4 -5.60 4.68 8.94
C ILE A 4 -6.70 5.03 7.93
N THR A 5 -6.43 5.90 6.97
CA THR A 5 -7.37 6.17 5.87
C THR A 5 -6.73 5.83 4.54
N LEU A 6 -7.46 5.14 3.68
CA LEU A 6 -7.02 4.77 2.34
C LEU A 6 -7.81 5.59 1.33
N GLN A 7 -7.20 6.62 0.77
CA GLN A 7 -7.83 7.50 -0.21
C GLN A 7 -7.64 6.94 -1.63
N PRO A 8 -8.71 6.77 -2.43
CA PRO A 8 -8.60 6.38 -3.83
C PRO A 8 -7.87 7.45 -4.65
N VAL A 9 -6.93 7.00 -5.47
CA VAL A 9 -6.21 7.84 -6.44
C VAL A 9 -5.98 7.07 -7.72
N GLN A 10 -5.78 7.78 -8.83
CA GLN A 10 -5.19 7.20 -10.03
C GLN A 10 -3.70 7.52 -10.04
N ILE A 11 -2.88 6.48 -10.04
CA ILE A 11 -1.43 6.61 -10.15
C ILE A 11 -1.10 6.77 -11.63
N ALA A 12 -0.42 7.86 -11.97
CA ALA A 12 0.16 8.04 -13.29
C ALA A 12 1.41 7.17 -13.44
N SER A 13 1.23 5.85 -13.36
CA SER A 13 2.30 4.89 -13.62
C SER A 13 2.51 4.77 -15.12
N LEU A 14 3.69 4.33 -15.54
CA LEU A 14 4.00 4.03 -16.95
C LEU A 14 3.40 2.67 -17.38
N CYS A 15 2.48 2.11 -16.59
CA CYS A 15 1.92 0.78 -16.76
C CYS A 15 0.40 0.76 -16.52
N ALA A 16 -0.22 -0.39 -16.78
CA ALA A 16 -1.65 -0.61 -16.54
C ALA A 16 -2.05 -0.61 -15.04
N ASP A 17 -1.08 -0.59 -14.13
CA ASP A 17 -1.30 -0.52 -12.68
C ASP A 17 -1.60 0.94 -12.28
N THR A 18 -2.83 1.42 -12.56
CA THR A 18 -3.23 2.81 -12.31
C THR A 18 -4.15 2.98 -11.09
N ASP A 19 -4.83 1.92 -10.62
CA ASP A 19 -5.69 2.01 -9.44
C ASP A 19 -4.84 1.99 -8.16
N GLY A 20 -4.83 3.11 -7.43
CA GLY A 20 -4.00 3.28 -6.25
C GLY A 20 -4.77 3.67 -5.00
N ARG A 21 -4.15 3.46 -3.84
CA ARG A 21 -4.61 3.99 -2.54
C ARG A 21 -3.49 4.73 -1.84
N ILE A 22 -3.74 5.99 -1.51
CA ILE A 22 -2.87 6.78 -0.65
C ILE A 22 -3.25 6.52 0.79
N ALA A 23 -2.33 5.97 1.58
CA ALA A 23 -2.55 5.68 2.98
C ALA A 23 -2.07 6.83 3.86
N PHE A 24 -2.97 7.31 4.73
CA PHE A 24 -2.64 8.26 5.78
C PHE A 24 -2.82 7.62 7.15
N ALA A 25 -1.92 7.95 8.08
CA ALA A 25 -2.05 7.66 9.51
C ALA A 25 -1.92 8.98 10.27
N ASP A 26 -2.91 9.32 11.09
CA ASP A 26 -2.93 10.57 11.88
C ASP A 26 -2.69 11.83 11.00
N GLY A 27 -3.29 11.84 9.80
CA GLY A 27 -3.15 12.92 8.82
C GLY A 27 -1.79 12.99 8.09
N LYS A 28 -0.87 12.05 8.35
CA LYS A 28 0.43 11.96 7.66
C LYS A 28 0.40 10.89 6.57
N LEU A 29 0.99 11.18 5.42
CA LEU A 29 1.20 10.20 4.36
C LEU A 29 2.19 9.13 4.82
N VAL A 30 1.78 7.86 4.78
CA VAL A 30 2.61 6.73 5.25
C VAL A 30 2.88 5.69 4.18
N ALA A 31 2.01 5.52 3.20
CA ALA A 31 2.27 4.62 2.08
C ALA A 31 1.44 4.99 0.84
N VAL A 32 1.92 4.58 -0.33
CA VAL A 32 1.18 4.53 -1.59
C VAL A 32 1.07 3.07 -1.99
N LEU A 33 -0.16 2.61 -2.15
CA LEU A 33 -0.50 1.26 -2.59
C LEU A 33 -0.94 1.32 -4.05
N VAL A 34 -0.56 0.33 -4.84
CA VAL A 34 -1.02 0.15 -6.22
C VAL A 34 -1.67 -1.22 -6.35
N ARG A 35 -2.79 -1.30 -7.07
CA ARG A 35 -3.45 -2.54 -7.42
C ARG A 35 -2.79 -3.12 -8.66
N LEU A 36 -2.41 -4.38 -8.58
CA LEU A 36 -1.83 -5.13 -9.68
C LEU A 36 -2.92 -5.49 -10.69
N SER A 37 -2.78 -5.00 -11.90
CA SER A 37 -3.72 -5.20 -13.00
C SER A 37 -3.60 -6.59 -13.61
N GLU A 38 -4.72 -7.12 -14.10
CA GLU A 38 -4.77 -8.40 -14.81
C GLU A 38 -3.89 -8.43 -16.05
N GLU A 39 -3.76 -7.29 -16.75
CA GLU A 39 -2.97 -7.17 -17.98
C GLU A 39 -1.49 -7.48 -17.77
N LEU A 40 -0.92 -7.08 -16.63
CA LEU A 40 0.50 -7.24 -16.33
C LEU A 40 0.77 -8.43 -15.41
N HIS A 41 -0.15 -8.71 -14.48
CA HIS A 41 0.06 -9.66 -13.39
C HIS A 41 -0.88 -10.87 -13.43
N GLY A 42 -1.67 -11.03 -14.51
CA GLY A 42 -2.57 -12.16 -14.70
C GLY A 42 -1.83 -13.50 -14.86
N ALA A 43 -0.69 -13.51 -15.55
CA ALA A 43 0.11 -14.72 -15.77
C ALA A 43 0.76 -15.25 -14.48
N ASP A 44 1.10 -14.36 -13.56
CA ASP A 44 1.70 -14.70 -12.25
C ASP A 44 0.64 -15.02 -11.18
N GLY A 45 -0.66 -14.95 -11.51
CA GLY A 45 -1.76 -15.17 -10.56
C GLY A 45 -1.84 -14.11 -9.45
N ARG A 46 -1.25 -12.93 -9.67
CA ARG A 46 -1.16 -11.83 -8.69
C ARG A 46 -2.11 -10.69 -8.98
N ALA A 47 -2.85 -10.78 -10.07
CA ALA A 47 -3.84 -9.78 -10.44
C ALA A 47 -4.86 -9.57 -9.32
N GLY A 48 -5.22 -8.31 -9.10
CA GLY A 48 -6.15 -7.89 -8.04
C GLY A 48 -5.51 -7.70 -6.66
N GLN A 49 -4.28 -8.16 -6.45
CA GLN A 49 -3.52 -7.89 -5.22
C GLN A 49 -3.05 -6.43 -5.16
N TRP A 50 -2.69 -5.98 -3.97
CA TRP A 50 -2.17 -4.64 -3.70
C TRP A 50 -0.70 -4.73 -3.31
N CYS A 51 0.13 -3.84 -3.86
CA CYS A 51 1.53 -3.72 -3.50
C CYS A 51 1.81 -2.35 -2.89
N VAL A 52 2.73 -2.28 -1.92
CA VAL A 52 3.32 -1.00 -1.51
C VAL A 52 4.27 -0.57 -2.63
N GLU A 53 3.94 0.52 -3.30
CA GLU A 53 4.81 1.14 -4.31
C GLU A 53 5.83 2.06 -3.64
N VAL A 54 5.37 2.84 -2.66
CA VAL A 54 6.23 3.71 -1.85
C VAL A 54 5.77 3.67 -0.40
N GLY A 55 6.70 3.45 0.52
CA GLY A 55 6.47 3.53 1.95
C GLY A 55 7.20 4.72 2.55
N PHE A 56 6.69 5.29 3.65
CA PHE A 56 7.32 6.39 4.36
C PHE A 56 7.47 6.04 5.85
N GLY A 57 8.61 6.41 6.45
CA GLY A 57 8.89 6.18 7.87
C GLY A 57 8.79 4.70 8.25
N ALA A 58 7.91 4.37 9.19
CA ALA A 58 7.67 3.00 9.67
C ALA A 58 7.19 2.03 8.56
N CYS A 59 6.59 2.58 7.50
CA CYS A 59 6.11 1.83 6.36
C CYS A 59 7.14 1.77 5.22
N ASP A 60 8.34 2.34 5.37
CA ASP A 60 9.42 2.17 4.40
C ASP A 60 9.82 0.69 4.33
N VAL A 61 9.77 0.14 3.13
CA VAL A 61 10.03 -1.29 2.85
C VAL A 61 11.25 -1.47 1.95
N GLY A 62 11.92 -0.38 1.56
CA GLY A 62 13.04 -0.40 0.63
C GLY A 62 12.71 -1.16 -0.65
N VAL A 63 13.53 -2.17 -0.97
CA VAL A 63 13.39 -3.01 -2.18
C VAL A 63 12.37 -4.15 -1.97
N LEU A 64 11.81 -4.32 -0.77
CA LEU A 64 10.85 -5.38 -0.50
C LEU A 64 9.46 -4.98 -1.00
N SER A 65 8.97 -5.69 -2.03
CA SER A 65 7.58 -5.58 -2.47
C SER A 65 6.66 -6.28 -1.48
N VAL A 66 6.11 -5.51 -0.53
CA VAL A 66 5.07 -6.01 0.37
C VAL A 66 3.74 -6.03 -0.38
N ARG A 67 3.09 -7.19 -0.37
CA ARG A 67 1.87 -7.46 -1.13
C ARG A 67 0.75 -7.92 -0.22
N PHE A 68 -0.48 -7.63 -0.63
CA PHE A 68 -1.69 -7.91 0.13
C PHE A 68 -2.81 -8.37 -0.81
N ASP A 69 -3.60 -9.36 -0.40
CA ASP A 69 -4.77 -9.80 -1.16
C ASP A 69 -5.93 -8.79 -1.14
N GLY A 70 -5.85 -7.77 -0.28
CA GLY A 70 -6.88 -6.75 -0.18
C GLY A 70 -6.48 -5.55 0.67
N LEU A 71 -7.27 -4.48 0.56
CA LEU A 71 -7.04 -3.23 1.27
C LEU A 71 -7.16 -3.37 2.79
N ASP A 72 -8.00 -4.29 3.29
CA ASP A 72 -8.08 -4.58 4.72
C ASP A 72 -6.78 -5.15 5.29
N ALA A 73 -6.12 -6.05 4.55
CA ALA A 73 -4.83 -6.58 4.94
C ALA A 73 -3.73 -5.50 4.91
N ALA A 74 -3.73 -4.66 3.86
CA ALA A 74 -2.84 -3.50 3.78
C ALA A 74 -3.05 -2.54 4.96
N ARG A 75 -4.31 -2.22 5.29
CA ARG A 75 -4.66 -1.31 6.40
C ARG A 75 -4.17 -1.84 7.75
N ARG A 76 -4.35 -3.13 8.02
CA ARG A 76 -3.87 -3.77 9.26
C ARG A 76 -2.35 -3.68 9.36
N TRP A 77 -1.64 -4.05 8.29
CA TRP A 77 -0.18 -3.98 8.25
C TRP A 77 0.35 -2.57 8.51
N ILE A 78 -0.28 -1.54 7.92
CA ILE A 78 0.09 -0.14 8.17
C ILE A 78 -0.13 0.22 9.65
N ALA A 79 -1.29 -0.13 10.23
CA ALA A 79 -1.57 0.13 11.63
C ALA A 79 -0.55 -0.54 12.57
N GLU A 80 -0.16 -1.78 12.28
CA GLU A 80 0.87 -2.50 13.04
C GLU A 80 2.23 -1.80 12.97
N ARG A 81 2.66 -1.37 11.77
CA ARG A 81 3.92 -0.63 11.59
C ARG A 81 3.92 0.69 12.35
N MET A 82 2.81 1.43 12.32
CA MET A 82 2.67 2.71 13.02
C MET A 82 2.68 2.54 14.55
N ALA A 83 2.05 1.48 15.05
CA ALA A 83 2.08 1.15 16.48
C ALA A 83 3.50 0.79 16.96
N MET A 84 4.26 0.04 16.16
CA MET A 84 5.65 -0.32 16.49
C MET A 84 6.58 0.91 16.51
N ALA A 85 6.38 1.87 15.60
CA ALA A 85 7.22 3.06 15.51
C ALA A 85 6.94 4.14 16.56
N THR A 86 5.81 4.05 17.26
CA THR A 86 5.45 4.98 18.36
C THR A 86 6.08 4.55 19.70
N THR A 87 6.84 3.45 19.71
CA THR A 87 7.63 3.00 20.87
C THR A 87 9.08 3.47 20.69
N ASP A 88 9.30 4.78 20.76
CA ASP A 88 10.63 5.39 20.96
C ASP A 88 10.47 6.65 21.82
#